data_AF-A0A3B0UGL3-F1
#
_entry.id   AF-A0A3B0UGL3-F1
#
_cell.length_a   1.000
_cell.length_b   1.000
_cell.length_c   1.000
_cell.angle_alpha   90.00
_cell.angle_beta   90.00
_cell.angle_gamma   90.00
#
_symmetry.space_group_name_H-M   'P 1'
#
loop_
_entity.id
_entity.type
_entity.pdbx_description
1 polymer ?
#
loop_
_entity_poly.entity_id
_entity_poly.type
_entity_poly.pdbx_seq_one_letter_code
_entity_poly.pdbx_strand_id
1 'polypeptide(L)'
;AGHRIFGSKPGAYGAGLQGLIDSGQWKDKNDLAQAFLNWGQYAYGNKAAGMPERDRFAARLSSVEAVVHNQDNREHDLLDSDDYYQFEGGLAASAEILSGRKPVSYHNDHSRVERPLTRTLDEEISHVMRSRVVNPKWLNGVMRHSYKGAFEIIATVDYMFAFAATTGAVKSHHFDLAFAAFVLDEKVRDFIKENNAYGYDELLKKFNEAVERGLWTPKSNSAYPVLSGEEK
;
A
#
# COMPACT_ATOMS: atom_id res chain seq x y z
N ALA A 1 33.47 0.47 -10.73
CA ALA A 1 32.12 -0.12 -10.54
C ALA A 1 31.44 0.59 -9.35
N GLY A 2 30.17 0.97 -9.45
CA GLY A 2 29.45 1.69 -8.38
C GLY A 2 28.61 0.75 -7.49
N HIS A 3 28.22 1.20 -6.30
CA HIS A 3 27.34 0.45 -5.40
C HIS A 3 25.97 0.12 -6.03
N ARG A 4 25.38 -0.99 -5.57
CA ARG A 4 24.05 -1.50 -5.96
C ARG A 4 23.20 -1.95 -4.79
N ILE A 5 23.83 -2.21 -3.64
CA ILE A 5 23.14 -2.61 -2.42
C ILE A 5 22.92 -1.34 -1.63
N PHE A 6 21.66 -1.02 -1.39
CA PHE A 6 21.20 0.18 -0.70
C PHE A 6 20.22 -0.23 0.39
N GLY A 7 20.10 0.57 1.44
CA GLY A 7 19.17 0.32 2.53
C GLY A 7 19.08 1.51 3.48
N SER A 8 18.44 1.29 4.62
CA SER A 8 18.31 2.29 5.67
C SER A 8 19.68 2.71 6.23
N LYS A 9 19.73 3.89 6.86
CA LYS A 9 20.90 4.35 7.61
C LYS A 9 21.33 3.31 8.66
N PRO A 10 22.64 3.11 8.92
CA PRO A 10 23.08 2.29 10.04
C PRO A 10 22.39 2.69 11.36
N GLY A 11 21.75 1.71 12.01
CA GLY A 11 20.98 1.93 13.24
C GLY A 11 19.53 2.41 13.04
N ALA A 12 19.05 2.54 11.80
CA ALA A 12 17.67 2.86 11.47
C ALA A 12 17.01 1.74 10.64
N TYR A 13 15.67 1.75 10.60
CA TYR A 13 14.84 0.76 9.91
C TYR A 13 13.69 1.44 9.16
N GLY A 14 13.18 0.79 8.12
CA GLY A 14 12.06 1.29 7.32
C GLY A 14 12.48 2.13 6.10
N ALA A 15 11.49 2.55 5.32
CA ALA A 15 11.67 3.26 4.04
C ALA A 15 11.19 4.72 4.06
N GLY A 16 10.63 5.19 5.18
CA GLY A 16 10.28 6.59 5.40
C GLY A 16 8.93 7.04 4.84
N LEU A 17 8.10 6.11 4.33
CA LEU A 17 6.80 6.45 3.74
C LEU A 17 5.67 6.45 4.78
N GLN A 18 5.73 5.56 5.77
CA GLN A 18 4.64 5.38 6.75
C GLN A 18 4.21 6.69 7.41
N GLY A 19 5.15 7.44 7.99
CA GLY A 19 4.83 8.71 8.64
C GLY A 19 4.20 9.75 7.70
N LEU A 20 4.51 9.72 6.39
CA LEU A 20 3.87 10.60 5.42
C LEU A 20 2.46 10.13 5.09
N ILE A 21 2.26 8.84 4.85
CA ILE A 21 0.94 8.26 4.55
C ILE A 21 -0.02 8.46 5.72
N ASP A 22 0.43 8.20 6.95
CA ASP A 22 -0.39 8.30 8.16
C ASP A 22 -0.76 9.75 8.49
N SER A 23 0.20 10.68 8.36
CA SER A 23 -0.02 12.09 8.67
C SER A 23 -0.73 12.88 7.56
N GLY A 24 -0.80 12.32 6.34
CA GLY A 24 -1.27 13.02 5.16
C GLY A 24 -0.39 14.18 4.70
N GLN A 25 0.80 14.38 5.30
CA GLN A 25 1.71 15.51 5.04
C GLN A 25 2.54 15.34 3.75
N TRP A 26 1.86 15.03 2.66
CA TRP A 26 2.42 14.92 1.31
C TRP A 26 1.39 15.45 0.30
N LYS A 27 1.87 16.09 -0.77
CA LYS A 27 1.03 16.69 -1.79
C LYS A 27 0.86 15.78 -2.99
N ASP A 28 1.95 15.17 -3.44
CA ASP A 28 1.98 14.33 -4.62
C ASP A 28 3.01 13.19 -4.48
N LYS A 29 3.08 12.35 -5.52
CA LYS A 29 3.99 11.19 -5.58
C LYS A 29 5.48 11.60 -5.47
N ASN A 30 5.86 12.83 -5.83
CA ASN A 30 7.24 13.28 -5.70
C ASN A 30 7.65 13.40 -4.23
N ASP A 31 6.78 13.87 -3.33
CA ASP A 31 7.09 13.90 -1.89
C ASP A 31 7.41 12.49 -1.34
N LEU A 32 6.64 11.48 -1.76
CA LEU A 32 6.86 10.07 -1.39
C LEU A 32 8.20 9.55 -1.95
N ALA A 33 8.52 9.88 -3.20
CA ALA A 33 9.80 9.54 -3.83
C ALA A 33 11.00 10.20 -3.11
N GLN A 34 10.88 11.47 -2.70
CA GLN A 34 11.92 12.16 -1.95
C GLN A 34 12.16 11.50 -0.60
N ALA A 35 11.10 11.08 0.10
CA ALA A 35 11.22 10.37 1.37
C ALA A 35 11.97 9.04 1.20
N PHE A 36 11.57 8.23 0.20
CA PHE A 36 12.23 6.97 -0.11
C PHE A 36 13.72 7.17 -0.42
N LEU A 37 14.07 8.16 -1.24
CA LEU A 37 15.47 8.49 -1.56
C LEU A 37 16.25 8.87 -0.30
N ASN A 38 15.68 9.68 0.57
CA ASN A 38 16.37 10.17 1.77
C ASN A 38 16.63 9.05 2.79
N TRP A 39 15.72 8.08 2.89
CA TRP A 39 15.82 6.94 3.79
C TRP A 39 16.66 5.80 3.22
N GLY A 40 16.57 5.52 1.91
CA GLY A 40 17.21 4.38 1.25
C GLY A 40 18.60 4.64 0.65
N GLN A 41 19.09 5.87 0.61
CA GLN A 41 20.34 6.25 -0.06
C GLN A 41 21.65 5.64 0.50
N TYR A 42 21.60 4.83 1.57
CA TYR A 42 22.81 4.36 2.24
C TYR A 42 23.33 3.10 1.57
N ALA A 43 24.51 3.20 0.97
CA ALA A 43 25.16 2.11 0.23
C ALA A 43 25.85 1.13 1.18
N TYR A 44 25.73 -0.16 0.85
CA TYR A 44 26.37 -1.27 1.55
C TYR A 44 27.21 -2.12 0.58
N GLY A 45 28.24 -2.80 1.10
CA GLY A 45 29.10 -3.71 0.34
C GLY A 45 30.49 -3.86 0.96
N ASN A 46 31.42 -4.47 0.23
CA ASN A 46 32.76 -4.83 0.74
C ASN A 46 33.55 -3.65 1.35
N LYS A 47 33.31 -2.42 0.88
CA LYS A 47 33.96 -1.19 1.39
C LYS A 47 32.96 -0.11 1.82
N ALA A 48 31.69 -0.46 2.00
CA ALA A 48 30.63 0.46 2.36
C ALA A 48 29.74 -0.14 3.45
N ALA A 49 29.56 0.59 4.55
CA ALA A 49 28.73 0.19 5.68
C ALA A 49 27.71 1.30 5.98
N GLY A 50 26.81 1.53 5.02
CA GLY A 50 25.81 2.60 5.08
C GLY A 50 26.39 3.97 4.70
N MET A 51 27.17 4.02 3.62
CA MET A 51 27.71 5.28 3.10
C MET A 51 26.60 6.06 2.37
N PRO A 52 26.31 7.34 2.71
CA PRO A 52 25.27 8.10 2.04
C PRO A 52 25.68 8.38 0.58
N GLU A 53 24.92 7.84 -0.38
CA GLU A 53 25.17 8.02 -1.82
C GLU A 53 23.89 8.36 -2.58
N ARG A 54 23.20 9.44 -2.17
CA ARG A 54 21.91 9.87 -2.74
C ARG A 54 21.90 9.95 -4.27
N ASP A 55 22.88 10.63 -4.84
CA ASP A 55 22.93 10.87 -6.29
C ASP A 55 23.18 9.57 -7.05
N ARG A 56 23.97 8.65 -6.47
CA ARG A 56 24.15 7.32 -7.06
C ARG A 56 22.88 6.50 -6.97
N PHE A 57 22.18 6.54 -5.84
CA PHE A 57 20.93 5.83 -5.66
C PHE A 57 19.87 6.32 -6.66
N ALA A 58 19.72 7.64 -6.78
CA ALA A 58 18.84 8.26 -7.79
C ALA A 58 19.23 7.87 -9.22
N ALA A 59 20.52 7.91 -9.57
CA ALA A 59 21.00 7.48 -10.90
C ALA A 59 20.78 5.99 -11.18
N ARG A 60 20.63 5.15 -10.14
CA ARG A 60 20.25 3.74 -10.32
C ARG A 60 18.76 3.62 -10.56
N LEU A 61 17.95 4.27 -9.74
CA LEU A 61 16.49 4.22 -9.86
C LEU A 61 15.99 4.83 -11.17
N SER A 62 16.66 5.85 -11.73
CA SER A 62 16.29 6.41 -13.05
C SER A 62 16.48 5.44 -14.23
N SER A 63 17.24 4.35 -14.02
CA SER A 63 17.47 3.29 -15.01
C SER A 63 16.63 2.03 -14.78
N VAL A 64 15.78 2.00 -13.75
CA VAL A 64 14.94 0.84 -13.42
C VAL A 64 13.79 0.74 -14.42
N GLU A 65 13.66 -0.42 -15.05
CA GLU A 65 12.55 -0.73 -15.97
C GLU A 65 11.50 -1.64 -15.31
N ALA A 66 11.91 -2.38 -14.27
CA ALA A 66 11.03 -3.27 -13.52
C ALA A 66 11.36 -3.27 -12.03
N VAL A 67 10.31 -3.34 -11.21
CA VAL A 67 10.39 -3.53 -9.76
C VAL A 67 9.96 -4.96 -9.45
N VAL A 68 10.68 -5.63 -8.56
CA VAL A 68 10.34 -6.99 -8.15
C VAL A 68 10.33 -7.07 -6.64
N HIS A 69 9.20 -7.47 -6.07
CA HIS A 69 9.07 -7.82 -4.67
C HIS A 69 8.62 -9.28 -4.57
N ASN A 70 9.22 -10.05 -3.66
CA ASN A 70 8.84 -11.45 -3.43
C ASN A 70 8.13 -11.54 -2.08
N GLN A 71 7.07 -12.35 -2.02
CA GLN A 71 6.39 -12.78 -0.81
C GLN A 71 6.59 -14.29 -0.67
N ASP A 72 7.09 -14.75 0.47
CA ASP A 72 7.48 -16.13 0.74
C ASP A 72 6.52 -16.86 1.69
N ASN A 73 5.42 -16.22 2.08
CA ASN A 73 4.47 -16.72 3.06
C ASN A 73 3.00 -16.52 2.58
N ARG A 74 2.01 -17.14 3.25
CA ARG A 74 0.57 -16.91 2.95
C ARG A 74 -0.23 -16.44 4.16
N GLU A 75 0.44 -16.26 5.28
CA GLU A 75 -0.13 -15.84 6.55
C GLU A 75 -0.65 -14.41 6.47
N HIS A 76 -0.04 -13.59 5.62
CA HIS A 76 -0.49 -12.25 5.26
C HIS A 76 -0.31 -12.00 3.75
N ASP A 77 -0.80 -10.87 3.25
CA ASP A 77 -0.66 -10.44 1.85
C ASP A 77 -0.21 -8.98 1.75
N LEU A 78 0.04 -8.49 0.53
CA LEU A 78 0.48 -7.12 0.29
C LEU A 78 -0.50 -6.03 0.78
N LEU A 79 -1.77 -6.37 0.96
CA LEU A 79 -2.79 -5.47 1.49
C LEU A 79 -3.13 -5.81 2.96
N ASP A 80 -2.17 -6.40 3.68
CA ASP A 80 -2.27 -6.75 5.11
C ASP A 80 -1.02 -6.28 5.92
N SER A 81 -0.01 -5.73 5.24
CA SER A 81 1.19 -5.16 5.86
C SER A 81 1.65 -3.91 5.11
N ASP A 82 2.10 -2.92 5.88
CA ASP A 82 2.60 -1.65 5.37
C ASP A 82 3.95 -1.77 4.65
N ASP A 83 4.79 -2.72 5.05
CA ASP A 83 6.14 -2.88 4.49
C ASP A 83 6.13 -3.03 2.96
N TYR A 84 5.13 -3.72 2.39
CA TYR A 84 5.07 -3.92 0.95
C TYR A 84 4.92 -2.61 0.17
N TYR A 85 3.97 -1.74 0.54
CA TYR A 85 3.86 -0.45 -0.17
C TYR A 85 5.07 0.44 0.13
N GLN A 86 5.63 0.36 1.34
CA GLN A 86 6.77 1.17 1.74
C GLN A 86 8.00 0.86 0.85
N PHE A 87 8.28 -0.42 0.61
CA PHE A 87 9.43 -0.85 -0.19
C PHE A 87 9.09 -0.97 -1.68
N GLU A 88 8.12 -1.79 -2.07
CA GLU A 88 7.73 -1.99 -3.48
C GLU A 88 7.15 -0.70 -4.07
N GLY A 89 6.20 -0.09 -3.35
CA GLY A 89 5.57 1.15 -3.77
C GLY A 89 6.53 2.34 -3.76
N GLY A 90 7.30 2.52 -2.70
CA GLY A 90 8.30 3.59 -2.60
C GLY A 90 9.37 3.52 -3.69
N LEU A 91 9.85 2.31 -4.01
CA LEU A 91 10.81 2.11 -5.10
C LEU A 91 10.19 2.39 -6.46
N ALA A 92 8.99 1.88 -6.73
CA ALA A 92 8.28 2.13 -7.99
C ALA A 92 7.98 3.62 -8.19
N ALA A 93 7.50 4.30 -7.16
CA ALA A 93 7.24 5.75 -7.19
C ALA A 93 8.52 6.53 -7.48
N SER A 94 9.63 6.18 -6.81
CA SER A 94 10.92 6.84 -7.01
C SER A 94 11.48 6.63 -8.41
N ALA A 95 11.42 5.40 -8.93
CA ALA A 95 11.85 5.09 -10.29
C ALA A 95 11.01 5.81 -11.35
N GLU A 96 9.69 5.89 -11.15
CA GLU A 96 8.77 6.62 -12.04
C GLU A 96 9.10 8.13 -12.06
N ILE A 97 9.22 8.75 -10.89
CA ILE A 97 9.53 10.19 -10.77
C ILE A 97 10.88 10.53 -11.40
N LEU A 98 11.91 9.70 -11.18
CA LEU A 98 13.27 9.97 -11.66
C LEU A 98 13.45 9.69 -13.16
N SER A 99 12.73 8.72 -13.71
CA SER A 99 12.86 8.31 -15.12
C SER A 99 11.81 8.93 -16.04
N GLY A 100 10.72 9.47 -15.48
CA GLY A 100 9.55 9.92 -16.22
C GLY A 100 8.73 8.78 -16.84
N ARG A 101 9.04 7.51 -16.53
CA ARG A 101 8.36 6.33 -17.07
C ARG A 101 7.98 5.38 -15.93
N LYS A 102 6.74 4.90 -15.93
CA LYS A 102 6.27 3.93 -14.93
C LYS A 102 6.97 2.57 -15.15
N PRO A 103 7.74 2.05 -14.18
CA PRO A 103 8.32 0.72 -14.29
C PRO A 103 7.23 -0.36 -14.20
N VAL A 104 7.51 -1.54 -14.74
CA VAL A 104 6.63 -2.70 -14.54
C VAL A 104 6.90 -3.29 -13.14
N SER A 105 5.91 -3.30 -12.26
CA SER A 105 6.05 -3.92 -10.94
C SER A 105 5.56 -5.37 -10.97
N TYR A 106 6.35 -6.27 -10.41
CA TYR A 106 6.05 -7.68 -10.21
C TYR A 106 6.04 -8.00 -8.72
N HIS A 107 4.99 -8.71 -8.30
CA HIS A 107 4.86 -9.25 -6.96
C HIS A 107 4.82 -10.78 -7.05
N ASN A 108 5.93 -11.42 -6.69
CA ASN A 108 6.10 -12.86 -6.84
C ASN A 108 5.69 -13.60 -5.57
N ASP A 109 4.93 -14.68 -5.74
CA ASP A 109 4.53 -15.58 -4.67
C ASP A 109 5.45 -16.81 -4.68
N HIS A 110 6.36 -16.85 -3.71
CA HIS A 110 7.28 -17.94 -3.43
C HIS A 110 6.84 -18.78 -2.21
N SER A 111 5.58 -18.64 -1.77
CA SER A 111 5.07 -19.37 -0.60
C SER A 111 5.06 -20.89 -0.80
N ARG A 112 5.20 -21.35 -2.04
CA ARG A 112 5.36 -22.74 -2.43
C ARG A 112 6.62 -22.86 -3.27
N VAL A 113 7.69 -23.35 -2.66
CA VAL A 113 9.03 -23.42 -3.27
C VAL A 113 9.01 -24.25 -4.56
N GLU A 114 8.17 -25.28 -4.63
CA GLU A 114 8.01 -26.14 -5.80
C GLU A 114 7.24 -25.49 -6.96
N ARG A 115 6.57 -24.35 -6.71
CA ARG A 115 5.74 -23.66 -7.70
C ARG A 115 5.71 -22.15 -7.46
N PRO A 116 6.84 -21.44 -7.69
CA PRO A 116 6.85 -19.98 -7.64
C PRO A 116 5.92 -19.41 -8.70
N LEU A 117 5.15 -18.39 -8.33
CA LEU A 117 4.24 -17.69 -9.23
C LEU A 117 4.70 -16.24 -9.38
N THR A 118 4.86 -15.79 -10.62
CA THR A 118 5.15 -14.39 -10.95
C THR A 118 3.89 -13.74 -11.47
N ARG A 119 3.46 -12.67 -10.81
CA ARG A 119 2.35 -11.82 -11.25
C ARG A 119 2.83 -10.38 -11.35
N THR A 120 2.21 -9.61 -12.24
CA THR A 120 2.30 -8.15 -12.14
C THR A 120 1.62 -7.69 -10.85
N LEU A 121 2.03 -6.55 -10.31
CA LEU A 121 1.42 -5.98 -9.11
C LEU A 121 -0.10 -5.73 -9.31
N ASP A 122 -0.51 -5.28 -10.50
CA ASP A 122 -1.93 -5.12 -10.87
C ASP A 122 -2.72 -6.44 -10.75
N GLU A 123 -2.15 -7.56 -11.20
CA GLU A 123 -2.76 -8.88 -11.09
C GLU A 123 -2.82 -9.36 -9.65
N GLU A 124 -1.76 -9.14 -8.85
CA GLU A 124 -1.74 -9.55 -7.45
C GLU A 124 -2.72 -8.74 -6.59
N ILE A 125 -2.79 -7.42 -6.77
CA ILE A 125 -3.81 -6.58 -6.13
C ILE A 125 -5.21 -7.10 -6.48
N SER A 126 -5.48 -7.36 -7.77
CA SER A 126 -6.79 -7.86 -8.20
C SER A 126 -7.11 -9.24 -7.62
N HIS A 127 -6.10 -10.10 -7.48
CA HIS A 127 -6.21 -11.42 -6.87
C HIS A 127 -6.55 -11.30 -5.37
N VAL A 128 -5.77 -10.53 -4.61
CA VAL A 128 -5.94 -10.32 -3.17
C VAL A 128 -7.25 -9.63 -2.83
N MET A 129 -7.68 -8.66 -3.66
CA MET A 129 -8.99 -8.04 -3.54
C MET A 129 -10.10 -9.08 -3.47
N ARG A 130 -10.07 -10.08 -4.37
CA ARG A 130 -11.10 -11.13 -4.43
C ARG A 130 -10.87 -12.28 -3.45
N SER A 131 -9.62 -12.70 -3.25
CA SER A 131 -9.30 -13.87 -2.43
C SER A 131 -9.42 -13.57 -0.93
N ARG A 132 -9.24 -12.30 -0.53
CA ARG A 132 -9.17 -11.91 0.88
C ARG A 132 -9.97 -10.65 1.21
N VAL A 133 -9.67 -9.49 0.62
CA VAL A 133 -10.24 -8.17 1.01
C VAL A 133 -11.78 -8.21 1.10
N VAL A 134 -12.45 -8.61 0.00
CA VAL A 134 -13.92 -8.67 -0.05
C VAL A 134 -14.46 -10.10 0.04
N ASN A 135 -13.63 -11.05 0.46
CA ASN A 135 -14.05 -12.45 0.56
C ASN A 135 -14.94 -12.65 1.80
N PRO A 136 -16.20 -13.08 1.66
CA PRO A 136 -17.08 -13.30 2.80
C PRO A 136 -16.52 -14.30 3.82
N LYS A 137 -15.72 -15.29 3.38
CA LYS A 137 -15.09 -16.24 4.30
C LYS A 137 -14.05 -15.58 5.20
N TRP A 138 -13.27 -14.65 4.64
CA TRP A 138 -12.29 -13.90 5.42
C TRP A 138 -12.97 -12.89 6.35
N LEU A 139 -13.96 -12.13 5.84
CA LEU A 139 -14.74 -11.18 6.65
C LEU A 139 -15.43 -11.88 7.83
N ASN A 140 -16.19 -12.95 7.58
CA ASN A 140 -16.78 -13.75 8.67
C ASN A 140 -15.73 -14.40 9.59
N GLY A 141 -14.50 -14.58 9.08
CA GLY A 141 -13.31 -14.99 9.81
C GLY A 141 -12.91 -13.96 10.86
N VAL A 142 -12.50 -12.79 10.36
CA VAL A 142 -11.93 -11.68 11.11
C VAL A 142 -12.95 -11.09 12.09
N MET A 143 -14.25 -11.08 11.73
CA MET A 143 -15.34 -10.58 12.56
C MET A 143 -15.56 -11.38 13.87
N ARG A 144 -14.93 -12.55 14.04
CA ARG A 144 -14.95 -13.28 15.32
C ARG A 144 -13.96 -12.75 16.35
N HIS A 145 -13.16 -11.74 16.00
CA HIS A 145 -12.02 -11.26 16.79
C HIS A 145 -12.19 -9.81 17.30
N SER A 146 -13.45 -9.37 17.51
CA SER A 146 -13.82 -8.09 18.12
C SER A 146 -13.00 -6.90 17.59
N TYR A 147 -12.38 -6.11 18.48
CA TYR A 147 -11.58 -4.93 18.12
C TYR A 147 -10.48 -5.23 17.10
N LYS A 148 -9.70 -6.31 17.29
CA LYS A 148 -8.61 -6.64 16.35
C LYS A 148 -9.17 -7.09 15.00
N GLY A 149 -10.32 -7.78 15.01
CA GLY A 149 -11.08 -8.10 13.81
C GLY A 149 -11.45 -6.86 12.99
N ALA A 150 -12.00 -5.85 13.64
CA ALA A 150 -12.33 -4.58 13.01
C ALA A 150 -11.08 -3.85 12.52
N PHE A 151 -9.99 -3.84 13.32
CA PHE A 151 -8.73 -3.22 12.96
C PHE A 151 -8.15 -3.75 11.63
N GLU A 152 -8.15 -5.07 11.36
CA GLU A 152 -7.59 -5.59 10.10
C GLU A 152 -8.37 -5.12 8.87
N ILE A 153 -9.69 -4.97 9.00
CA ILE A 153 -10.54 -4.43 7.92
C ILE A 153 -10.17 -2.97 7.64
N ILE A 154 -9.99 -2.18 8.70
CA ILE A 154 -9.63 -0.76 8.62
C ILE A 154 -8.24 -0.59 7.99
N ALA A 155 -7.23 -1.29 8.54
CA ALA A 155 -5.84 -1.20 8.07
C ALA A 155 -5.69 -1.60 6.59
N THR A 156 -6.50 -2.56 6.12
CA THR A 156 -6.54 -2.91 4.68
C THR A 156 -6.79 -1.69 3.79
N VAL A 157 -7.66 -0.76 4.19
CA VAL A 157 -7.97 0.45 3.41
C VAL A 157 -6.77 1.39 3.37
N ASP A 158 -6.01 1.50 4.46
CA ASP A 158 -4.77 2.29 4.51
C ASP A 158 -3.72 1.75 3.54
N TYR A 159 -3.55 0.42 3.49
CA TYR A 159 -2.62 -0.23 2.56
C TYR A 159 -3.07 -0.08 1.11
N MET A 160 -4.37 -0.21 0.84
CA MET A 160 -4.95 0.07 -0.48
C MET A 160 -4.67 1.51 -0.94
N PHE A 161 -4.91 2.47 -0.04
CA PHE A 161 -4.63 3.88 -0.28
C PHE A 161 -3.16 4.12 -0.61
N ALA A 162 -2.25 3.54 0.18
CA ALA A 162 -0.82 3.72 0.01
C ALA A 162 -0.31 3.11 -1.30
N PHE A 163 -0.80 1.94 -1.71
CA PHE A 163 -0.50 1.37 -3.03
C PHE A 163 -1.08 2.19 -4.19
N ALA A 164 -2.27 2.78 -4.02
CA ALA A 164 -2.84 3.69 -5.01
C ALA A 164 -1.94 4.94 -5.18
N ALA A 165 -1.51 5.54 -4.08
CA ALA A 165 -0.68 6.74 -4.06
C ALA A 165 0.72 6.52 -4.65
N THR A 166 1.34 5.37 -4.33
CA THR A 166 2.71 5.06 -4.74
C THR A 166 2.79 4.50 -6.17
N THR A 167 1.93 3.52 -6.50
CA THR A 167 2.04 2.75 -7.75
C THR A 167 0.87 2.96 -8.71
N GLY A 168 -0.30 3.35 -8.20
CA GLY A 168 -1.56 3.35 -8.95
C GLY A 168 -2.09 1.96 -9.30
N ALA A 169 -1.57 0.88 -8.69
CA ALA A 169 -2.05 -0.49 -8.93
C ALA A 169 -3.43 -0.75 -8.29
N VAL A 170 -3.74 -0.06 -7.19
CA VAL A 170 -5.10 -0.01 -6.64
C VAL A 170 -5.91 1.03 -7.42
N LYS A 171 -6.95 0.56 -8.12
CA LYS A 171 -7.78 1.34 -9.04
C LYS A 171 -9.13 1.66 -8.40
N SER A 172 -9.88 2.60 -9.00
CA SER A 172 -11.19 3.03 -8.47
C SER A 172 -12.16 1.88 -8.22
N HIS A 173 -12.20 0.87 -9.09
CA HIS A 173 -13.06 -0.30 -8.89
C HIS A 173 -12.64 -1.19 -7.71
N HIS A 174 -11.37 -1.16 -7.28
CA HIS A 174 -10.95 -1.83 -6.05
C HIS A 174 -11.49 -1.09 -4.82
N PHE A 175 -11.45 0.24 -4.82
CA PHE A 175 -12.09 1.05 -3.78
C PHE A 175 -13.61 0.86 -3.76
N ASP A 176 -14.27 0.81 -4.93
CA ASP A 176 -15.72 0.52 -5.00
C ASP A 176 -16.06 -0.83 -4.34
N LEU A 177 -15.23 -1.87 -4.57
CA LEU A 177 -15.41 -3.18 -3.95
C LEU A 177 -15.24 -3.12 -2.43
N ALA A 178 -14.18 -2.49 -1.93
CA ALA A 178 -13.95 -2.36 -0.49
C ALA A 178 -15.02 -1.50 0.20
N PHE A 179 -15.43 -0.38 -0.42
CA PHE A 179 -16.48 0.48 0.11
C PHE A 179 -17.81 -0.25 0.20
N ALA A 180 -18.18 -1.01 -0.84
CA ALA A 180 -19.38 -1.84 -0.80
C ALA A 180 -19.32 -2.88 0.31
N ALA A 181 -18.18 -3.55 0.50
CA ALA A 181 -18.02 -4.62 1.49
C ALA A 181 -17.91 -4.12 2.94
N PHE A 182 -17.33 -2.93 3.18
CA PHE A 182 -17.00 -2.47 4.53
C PHE A 182 -17.95 -1.39 5.04
N VAL A 183 -18.56 -0.61 4.13
CA VAL A 183 -19.39 0.55 4.48
C VAL A 183 -20.85 0.33 4.11
N LEU A 184 -21.14 -0.24 2.93
CA LEU A 184 -22.52 -0.44 2.48
C LEU A 184 -23.15 -1.74 2.99
N ASP A 185 -22.34 -2.77 3.25
CA ASP A 185 -22.80 -3.98 3.92
C ASP A 185 -23.06 -3.68 5.41
N GLU A 186 -24.34 -3.67 5.79
CA GLU A 186 -24.77 -3.30 7.16
C GLU A 186 -24.14 -4.18 8.22
N LYS A 187 -24.00 -5.49 7.96
CA LYS A 187 -23.44 -6.43 8.92
C LYS A 187 -21.97 -6.12 9.20
N VAL A 188 -21.17 -5.88 8.16
CA VAL A 188 -19.75 -5.54 8.33
C VAL A 188 -19.62 -4.16 8.95
N ARG A 189 -20.36 -3.17 8.45
CA ARG A 189 -20.37 -1.79 8.98
C ARG A 189 -20.68 -1.76 10.47
N ASP A 190 -21.77 -2.39 10.88
CA ASP A 190 -22.24 -2.34 12.25
C ASP A 190 -21.27 -3.09 13.18
N PHE A 191 -20.67 -4.20 12.72
CA PHE A 191 -19.58 -4.86 13.45
C PHE A 191 -18.38 -3.94 13.69
N ILE A 192 -17.91 -3.22 12.67
CA ILE A 192 -16.77 -2.30 12.82
C ILE A 192 -17.14 -1.18 13.80
N LYS A 193 -18.33 -0.59 13.66
CA LYS A 193 -18.82 0.47 14.57
C LYS A 193 -18.90 0.01 16.02
N GLU A 194 -19.44 -1.19 16.27
CA GLU A 194 -19.58 -1.75 17.61
C GLU A 194 -18.24 -2.08 18.27
N ASN A 195 -17.27 -2.55 17.48
CA ASN A 195 -16.00 -3.04 18.03
C ASN A 195 -14.85 -2.02 17.96
N ASN A 196 -14.91 -1.05 17.05
CA ASN A 196 -13.91 0.01 16.86
C ASN A 196 -14.51 1.25 16.16
N ALA A 197 -15.37 2.00 16.87
CA ALA A 197 -16.03 3.19 16.33
C ALA A 197 -15.05 4.26 15.81
N TYR A 198 -13.96 4.54 16.53
CA TYR A 198 -12.95 5.50 16.08
C TYR A 198 -12.26 5.05 14.80
N GLY A 199 -11.94 3.76 14.70
CA GLY A 199 -11.37 3.18 13.48
C GLY A 199 -12.36 3.19 12.29
N TYR A 200 -13.66 3.10 12.54
CA TYR A 200 -14.66 3.30 11.48
C TYR A 200 -14.65 4.73 10.94
N ASP A 201 -14.53 5.74 11.81
CA ASP A 201 -14.39 7.14 11.38
C ASP A 201 -13.11 7.36 10.58
N GLU A 202 -12.00 6.72 10.97
CA GLU A 202 -10.74 6.74 10.22
C GLU A 202 -10.87 6.06 8.85
N LEU A 203 -11.54 4.92 8.76
CA LEU A 203 -11.83 4.23 7.51
C LEU A 203 -12.61 5.14 6.54
N LEU A 204 -13.66 5.83 7.01
CA LEU A 204 -14.41 6.78 6.18
C LEU A 204 -13.55 7.98 5.76
N LYS A 205 -12.73 8.52 6.66
CA LYS A 205 -11.78 9.58 6.33
C LYS A 205 -10.78 9.15 5.26
N LYS A 206 -10.28 7.90 5.31
CA LYS A 206 -9.34 7.38 4.33
C LYS A 206 -9.99 7.22 2.95
N PHE A 207 -11.23 6.73 2.90
CA PHE A 207 -12.01 6.70 1.66
C PHE A 207 -12.24 8.11 1.09
N ASN A 208 -12.58 9.08 1.94
CA ASN A 208 -12.70 10.48 1.56
C ASN A 208 -11.38 11.05 1.00
N GLU A 209 -10.28 10.82 1.70
CA GLU A 209 -8.96 11.26 1.27
C GLU A 209 -8.59 10.64 -0.10
N ALA A 210 -8.97 9.40 -0.36
CA ALA A 210 -8.79 8.77 -1.66
C ALA A 210 -9.56 9.51 -2.78
N VAL A 211 -10.77 10.00 -2.48
CA VAL A 211 -11.56 10.83 -3.42
C VAL A 211 -10.93 12.19 -3.63
N GLU A 212 -10.60 12.90 -2.54
CA GLU A 212 -10.01 14.25 -2.59
C GLU A 212 -8.68 14.28 -3.35
N ARG A 213 -7.88 13.22 -3.23
CA ARG A 213 -6.60 13.06 -3.96
C ARG A 213 -6.75 12.48 -5.35
N GLY A 214 -7.97 12.15 -5.80
CA GLY A 214 -8.23 11.56 -7.11
C GLY A 214 -7.73 10.11 -7.28
N LEU A 215 -7.43 9.42 -6.18
CA LEU A 215 -7.05 8.00 -6.17
C LEU A 215 -8.28 7.10 -6.37
N TRP A 216 -9.45 7.58 -5.95
CA TRP A 216 -10.74 6.93 -6.14
C TRP A 216 -11.74 7.90 -6.76
N THR A 217 -12.45 7.43 -7.79
CA THR A 217 -13.67 8.08 -8.29
C THR A 217 -14.82 7.10 -8.07
N PRO A 218 -15.68 7.34 -7.08
CA PRO A 218 -16.80 6.45 -6.79
C PRO A 218 -17.72 6.30 -8.00
N LYS A 219 -18.09 5.05 -8.32
CA LYS A 219 -19.05 4.80 -9.40
C LYS A 219 -20.47 5.24 -9.04
N SER A 220 -20.83 5.18 -7.75
CA SER A 220 -22.16 5.54 -7.26
C SER A 220 -22.15 6.91 -6.60
N ASN A 221 -23.11 7.76 -6.95
CA ASN A 221 -23.32 9.04 -6.28
C ASN A 221 -23.74 8.87 -4.81
N SER A 222 -24.25 7.70 -4.41
CA SER A 222 -24.59 7.39 -3.02
C SER A 222 -23.36 7.29 -2.11
N ALA A 223 -22.15 7.19 -2.66
CA ALA A 223 -20.94 7.21 -1.85
C ALA A 223 -20.72 8.57 -1.19
N TYR A 224 -21.03 9.68 -1.88
CA TYR A 224 -20.74 11.03 -1.37
C TYR A 224 -21.54 11.39 -0.11
N PRO A 225 -22.87 11.15 0.01
CA PRO A 225 -23.64 11.41 1.24
C PRO A 225 -23.16 10.61 2.46
N VAL A 226 -22.77 9.34 2.25
CA VAL A 226 -22.21 8.48 3.31
C VAL A 226 -20.89 9.05 3.81
N LEU A 227 -20.07 9.52 2.88
CA LEU A 227 -18.75 10.08 3.12
C LEU A 227 -18.80 11.49 3.73
N SER A 228 -19.80 12.31 3.40
CA SER A 228 -20.02 13.64 4.00
C SER A 228 -20.68 13.57 5.38
N GLY A 229 -21.13 12.39 5.82
CA GLY A 229 -21.85 12.20 7.08
C GLY A 229 -23.29 12.73 7.07
N GLU A 230 -23.86 12.91 5.87
CA GLU A 230 -25.22 13.41 5.67
C GLU A 230 -26.29 12.31 5.80
N GLU A 231 -25.91 11.03 5.68
CA GLU A 231 -26.76 9.90 6.08
C GLU A 231 -26.58 9.61 7.58
N LYS A 232 -27.52 10.11 8.39
CA LYS A 232 -27.73 9.70 9.79
C LYS A 232 -28.88 8.71 9.90
#